data_AF-A0A7S3HZA8-F1
#
_entry.id   AF-A0A7S3HZA8-F1
#
_cell.length_a   1.000
_cell.length_b   1.000
_cell.length_c   1.000
_cell.angle_alpha   90.00
_cell.angle_beta   90.00
_cell.angle_gamma   90.00
#
_symmetry.space_group_name_H-M   'P 1'
#
loop_
_entity.id
_entity.type
_entity.pdbx_description
1 polymer ?
#
loop_
_entity_poly.entity_id
_entity_poly.type
_entity_poly.pdbx_seq_one_letter_code
_entity_poly.pdbx_strand_id
1 'polypeptide(L)'
;VFPVGAPTHDSPMPPWADEFDFRTLYVDLPQNAGPVSETAFLHKASNTLITTDSVVYVPDSPPPIFSSYFDAATLAEPYFWPKTVLQAVFLPLREALDLPVDSPDRWPGYAAVQGRLVRAPILRAFADARAPTEVREWV
;
A
#
# COMPACT_ATOMS: atom_id res chain seq x y z
N VAL A 1 1.64 19.80 -13.93
CA VAL A 1 0.47 19.45 -13.10
C VAL A 1 -0.61 18.99 -14.07
N PHE A 2 -1.00 17.71 -14.02
CA PHE A 2 -2.06 17.20 -14.89
C PHE A 2 -3.39 17.89 -14.56
N PRO A 3 -4.23 18.22 -15.54
CA PRO A 3 -5.58 18.68 -15.26
C PRO A 3 -6.32 17.64 -14.41
N VAL A 4 -7.16 18.11 -13.48
CA VAL A 4 -7.99 17.24 -12.65
C VAL A 4 -8.93 16.46 -13.58
N GLY A 5 -8.81 15.13 -13.62
CA GLY A 5 -9.61 14.24 -14.45
C GLY A 5 -8.85 12.97 -14.87
N ALA A 6 -9.57 11.92 -15.28
CA ALA A 6 -8.96 10.72 -15.83
C ALA A 6 -8.45 10.98 -17.26
N PRO A 7 -7.27 10.47 -17.65
CA PRO A 7 -6.85 10.46 -19.04
C PRO A 7 -7.91 9.78 -19.91
N THR A 8 -8.20 10.37 -21.06
CA THR A 8 -9.05 9.77 -22.11
C THR A 8 -8.17 9.18 -23.19
N HIS A 9 -8.73 8.36 -24.08
CA HIS A 9 -8.01 7.79 -25.23
C HIS A 9 -7.33 8.87 -26.09
N ASP A 10 -7.93 10.07 -26.17
CA ASP A 10 -7.43 11.17 -27.00
C ASP A 10 -6.55 12.15 -26.23
N SER A 11 -6.25 11.86 -24.96
CA SER A 11 -5.36 12.69 -24.16
C SER A 11 -3.92 12.58 -24.71
N PRO A 12 -3.24 13.72 -24.95
CA PRO A 12 -1.87 13.67 -25.45
C PRO A 12 -0.96 12.99 -24.42
N MET A 13 -0.05 12.14 -24.91
CA MET A 13 0.95 11.53 -24.06
C MET A 13 1.83 12.61 -23.42
N PRO A 14 2.22 12.45 -22.15
CA PRO A 14 3.15 13.37 -21.53
C PRO A 14 4.49 13.37 -22.30
N PRO A 15 5.23 14.50 -22.32
CA PRO A 15 6.48 14.60 -23.07
C PRO A 15 7.57 13.63 -22.61
N TRP A 16 7.43 13.07 -21.41
CA TRP A 16 8.31 12.07 -20.81
C TRP A 16 7.83 10.62 -21.01
N ALA A 17 6.76 10.38 -21.78
CA ALA A 17 6.21 9.03 -21.99
C ALA A 17 7.28 8.05 -22.52
N ASP A 18 8.14 8.53 -23.40
CA ASP A 18 9.23 7.75 -23.98
C ASP A 18 10.45 7.63 -23.06
N GLU A 19 10.40 8.10 -21.81
CA GLU A 19 11.48 7.91 -20.83
C GLU A 19 11.28 6.62 -20.02
N PHE A 20 10.06 6.09 -19.99
CA PHE A 20 9.67 4.95 -19.17
C PHE A 20 9.14 3.79 -20.01
N ASP A 21 9.54 2.58 -19.67
CA ASP A 21 8.71 1.41 -19.94
C ASP A 21 7.74 1.22 -18.77
N PHE A 22 6.57 0.64 -19.00
CA PHE A 22 5.66 0.28 -17.91
C PHE A 22 4.99 -1.06 -18.14
N ARG A 23 4.61 -1.70 -17.04
CA ARG A 23 3.79 -2.91 -17.03
C ARG A 23 2.79 -2.83 -15.90
N THR A 24 1.53 -3.09 -16.23
CA THR A 24 0.50 -3.33 -15.24
C THR A 24 0.56 -4.80 -14.83
N LEU A 25 0.94 -5.05 -13.60
CA LEU A 25 0.85 -6.34 -12.94
C LEU A 25 -0.60 -6.52 -12.52
N TYR A 26 -1.26 -7.53 -13.07
CA TYR A 26 -2.64 -7.85 -12.73
C TYR A 26 -2.68 -9.24 -12.11
N VAL A 27 -3.33 -9.35 -10.96
CA VAL A 27 -3.57 -10.64 -10.30
C VAL A 27 -5.06 -10.81 -10.10
N ASP A 28 -5.61 -11.84 -10.75
CA ASP A 28 -6.99 -12.25 -10.53
C ASP A 28 -7.10 -13.00 -9.19
N LEU A 29 -8.08 -12.60 -8.39
CA LEU A 29 -8.28 -13.10 -7.04
C LEU A 29 -9.74 -13.46 -6.81
N PRO A 30 -10.22 -14.53 -7.46
CA PRO A 30 -11.65 -14.88 -7.52
C PRO A 30 -12.28 -15.25 -6.17
N GLN A 31 -11.52 -15.20 -5.06
CA GLN A 31 -11.93 -15.54 -3.70
C GLN A 31 -11.65 -14.44 -2.67
N ASN A 32 -11.10 -13.29 -3.07
CA ASN A 32 -10.83 -12.13 -2.20
C ASN A 32 -11.65 -10.91 -2.64
N ALA A 33 -11.29 -9.70 -2.18
CA ALA A 33 -11.98 -8.43 -2.43
C ALA A 33 -12.04 -7.95 -3.90
N GLY A 34 -11.71 -8.81 -4.87
CA GLY A 34 -11.61 -8.50 -6.29
C GLY A 34 -10.17 -8.53 -6.82
N PRO A 35 -9.99 -8.42 -8.14
CA PRO A 35 -8.67 -8.39 -8.76
C PRO A 35 -7.88 -7.16 -8.34
N VAL A 36 -6.56 -7.31 -8.34
CA VAL A 36 -5.63 -6.25 -7.95
C VAL A 36 -4.71 -5.93 -9.11
N SER A 37 -4.41 -4.65 -9.29
CA SER A 37 -3.53 -4.18 -10.36
C SER A 37 -2.56 -3.13 -9.85
N GLU A 38 -1.27 -3.29 -10.13
CA GLU A 38 -0.21 -2.33 -9.83
C GLU A 38 0.53 -2.00 -11.13
N THR A 39 0.98 -0.76 -11.32
CA THR A 39 1.74 -0.40 -12.52
C THR A 39 3.17 -0.05 -12.15
N ALA A 40 4.11 -0.88 -12.58
CA ALA A 40 5.53 -0.60 -12.43
C ALA A 40 6.03 0.20 -13.64
N PHE A 41 6.86 1.20 -13.39
CA PHE A 41 7.53 2.03 -14.39
C PHE A 41 9.04 1.77 -14.31
N LEU A 42 9.70 1.51 -15.44
CA LEU A 42 11.15 1.41 -15.52
C LEU A 42 11.68 2.63 -16.25
N HIS A 43 12.45 3.47 -15.55
CA HIS A 43 13.16 4.58 -16.20
C HIS A 43 14.30 4.02 -17.04
N LYS A 44 14.20 4.15 -18.36
CA LYS A 44 15.09 3.47 -19.32
C LYS A 44 16.55 3.91 -19.20
N ALA A 45 16.78 5.21 -18.99
CA ALA A 45 18.13 5.75 -18.97
C ALA A 45 18.92 5.36 -17.71
N SER A 46 18.26 5.34 -16.54
CA SER A 46 18.91 5.02 -15.27
C SER A 46 18.75 3.56 -14.83
N ASN A 47 17.99 2.76 -15.58
CA ASN A 47 17.56 1.41 -15.18
C ASN A 47 16.93 1.39 -13.77
N THR A 48 16.18 2.44 -13.43
CA THR A 48 15.53 2.55 -12.11
C THR A 48 14.08 2.09 -12.21
N LEU A 49 13.73 1.06 -11.45
CA LEU A 49 12.35 0.62 -11.31
C LEU A 49 11.63 1.51 -10.29
N ILE A 50 10.62 2.22 -10.77
CA ILE A 50 9.66 2.98 -9.98
C ILE A 50 8.40 2.12 -9.87
N THR A 51 8.27 1.42 -8.76
CA THR A 51 7.01 0.77 -8.37
C THR A 51 6.12 1.81 -7.74
N THR A 52 4.92 2.03 -8.29
CA THR A 52 3.92 2.77 -7.54
C THR A 52 3.54 1.91 -6.34
N ASP A 53 3.34 2.54 -5.18
CA ASP A 53 2.83 1.86 -3.98
C ASP A 53 3.58 0.59 -3.54
N SER A 54 4.92 0.60 -3.52
CA SER A 54 5.71 -0.50 -2.92
C SER A 54 5.97 -0.36 -1.42
N VAL A 55 5.90 0.86 -0.90
CA VAL A 55 6.13 1.20 0.51
C VAL A 55 5.12 2.22 0.98
N VAL A 56 4.55 1.97 2.16
CA VAL A 56 3.63 2.87 2.85
C VAL A 56 4.32 3.36 4.12
N TYR A 57 4.38 4.68 4.30
CA TYR A 57 4.77 5.28 5.57
C TYR A 57 3.55 5.43 6.48
N VAL A 58 3.67 4.97 7.72
CA VAL A 58 2.63 5.12 8.74
C VAL A 58 3.02 6.25 9.69
N PRO A 59 2.46 7.47 9.53
CA PRO A 59 2.71 8.56 10.47
C PRO A 59 2.03 8.30 11.83
N ASP A 60 2.52 8.95 12.87
CA ASP A 60 2.01 8.83 14.24
C ASP A 60 0.60 9.41 14.42
N SER A 61 0.17 10.28 13.50
CA SER A 61 -1.11 10.97 13.53
C SER A 61 -1.78 11.02 12.14
N PRO A 62 -3.12 11.17 12.06
CA PRO A 62 -3.83 11.32 10.79
C PRO A 62 -3.28 12.47 9.94
N PRO A 63 -2.99 12.22 8.66
CA PRO A 63 -2.67 13.28 7.72
C PRO A 63 -3.80 14.33 7.62
N PRO A 64 -3.50 15.62 7.38
CA PRO A 64 -4.51 16.69 7.31
C PRO A 64 -5.65 16.44 6.33
N ILE A 65 -5.42 15.65 5.27
CA ILE A 65 -6.45 15.31 4.27
C ILE A 65 -7.67 14.62 4.88
N PHE A 66 -7.54 13.92 6.01
CA PHE A 66 -8.69 13.31 6.66
C PHE A 66 -9.73 14.33 7.17
N SER A 67 -9.32 15.59 7.41
CA SER A 67 -10.24 16.68 7.75
C SER A 67 -11.15 17.12 6.60
N SER A 68 -10.87 16.72 5.35
CA SER A 68 -11.80 16.97 4.23
C SER A 68 -12.93 15.96 4.12
N TYR A 69 -12.83 14.83 4.84
CA TYR A 69 -13.79 13.71 4.74
C TYR A 69 -14.50 13.40 6.05
N PHE A 70 -13.89 13.77 7.19
CA PHE A 70 -14.40 13.45 8.53
C PHE A 70 -14.47 14.71 9.39
N ASP A 71 -15.45 14.76 10.28
CA ASP A 71 -15.57 15.86 11.25
C ASP A 71 -14.53 15.74 12.38
N ALA A 72 -14.35 16.84 13.11
CA ALA A 72 -13.36 16.91 14.18
C ALA A 72 -13.63 15.91 15.32
N ALA A 73 -14.90 15.55 15.56
CA ALA A 73 -15.27 14.59 16.59
C ALA A 73 -14.80 13.18 16.23
N THR A 74 -15.01 12.77 14.98
CA THR A 74 -14.57 11.49 14.42
C THR A 74 -13.05 11.38 14.43
N LEU A 75 -12.34 12.44 14.01
CA LEU A 75 -10.87 12.47 14.02
C LEU A 75 -10.28 12.41 15.43
N ALA A 76 -11.01 12.88 16.44
CA ALA A 76 -10.59 12.85 17.84
C ALA A 76 -10.84 11.50 18.53
N GLU A 77 -11.53 10.56 17.88
CA GLU A 77 -11.73 9.23 18.45
C GLU A 77 -10.38 8.50 18.64
N PRO A 78 -10.07 7.95 19.82
CA PRO A 78 -8.77 7.33 20.11
C PRO A 78 -8.37 6.20 19.14
N TYR A 79 -9.36 5.52 18.56
CA TYR A 79 -9.15 4.39 17.66
C TYR A 79 -9.26 4.77 16.18
N PHE A 80 -9.63 6.00 15.83
CA PHE A 80 -9.80 6.40 14.43
C PHE A 80 -8.53 6.13 13.62
N TRP A 81 -7.40 6.65 14.09
CA TRP A 81 -6.13 6.53 13.37
C TRP A 81 -5.58 5.10 13.36
N PRO A 82 -5.46 4.41 14.51
CA PRO A 82 -5.04 3.01 14.54
C PRO A 82 -5.88 2.11 13.62
N LYS A 83 -7.21 2.27 13.66
CA LYS A 83 -8.14 1.48 12.82
C LYS A 83 -7.92 1.78 11.34
N THR A 84 -7.82 3.06 10.98
CA THR A 84 -7.61 3.49 9.59
C THR A 84 -6.30 2.95 9.03
N VAL A 85 -5.21 3.01 9.80
CA VAL A 85 -3.92 2.44 9.41
C VAL A 85 -4.03 0.94 9.20
N LEU A 86 -4.57 0.20 10.17
CA LEU A 86 -4.67 -1.26 10.06
C LEU A 86 -5.52 -1.69 8.85
N GLN A 87 -6.60 -0.96 8.55
CA GLN A 87 -7.37 -1.17 7.32
C GLN A 87 -6.55 -0.86 6.07
N ALA A 88 -5.87 0.28 6.05
CA ALA A 88 -5.06 0.71 4.91
C ALA A 88 -3.90 -0.26 4.65
N VAL A 89 -3.33 -0.88 5.69
CA VAL A 89 -2.23 -1.85 5.55
C VAL A 89 -2.65 -3.33 5.52
N PHE A 90 -3.95 -3.60 5.38
CA PHE A 90 -4.56 -4.94 5.35
C PHE A 90 -4.15 -5.83 6.54
N LEU A 91 -3.93 -5.21 7.69
CA LEU A 91 -3.70 -5.92 8.94
C LEU A 91 -5.03 -6.14 9.66
N PRO A 92 -5.21 -7.27 10.36
CA PRO A 92 -6.40 -7.48 11.17
C PRO A 92 -6.61 -6.35 12.18
N LEU A 93 -7.87 -5.92 12.31
CA LEU A 93 -8.28 -4.88 13.25
C LEU A 93 -8.14 -5.31 14.71
N ARG A 94 -7.96 -6.62 14.97
CA ARG A 94 -7.76 -7.19 16.29
C ARG A 94 -6.35 -7.74 16.36
N GLU A 95 -5.59 -7.26 17.32
CA GLU A 95 -4.34 -7.92 17.73
C GLU A 95 -4.71 -9.24 18.41
N ALA A 96 -4.11 -10.35 17.97
CA ALA A 96 -4.25 -11.65 18.61
C ALA A 96 -3.37 -11.70 19.88
N LEU A 97 -3.72 -10.87 20.86
CA LEU A 97 -3.00 -10.71 22.12
C LEU A 97 -2.91 -11.99 22.95
N ASP A 98 -3.79 -12.95 22.67
CA ASP A 98 -3.85 -14.29 23.23
C ASP A 98 -2.77 -15.23 22.66
N LEU A 99 -2.13 -14.87 21.55
CA LEU A 99 -1.04 -15.65 20.96
C LEU A 99 0.34 -15.20 21.48
N PRO A 100 1.30 -16.14 21.63
CA PRO A 100 2.70 -15.81 21.91
C PRO A 100 3.27 -14.77 20.94
N VAL A 101 4.17 -13.89 21.40
CA VAL A 101 4.80 -12.83 20.58
C VAL A 101 5.40 -13.39 19.28
N ASP A 102 5.95 -14.60 19.36
CA ASP A 102 6.66 -15.25 18.26
C ASP A 102 5.74 -16.15 17.41
N SER A 103 4.44 -16.16 17.67
CA SER A 103 3.50 -16.98 16.91
C SER A 103 3.39 -16.47 15.47
N PRO A 104 3.51 -17.34 14.45
CA PRO A 104 3.31 -16.96 13.06
C PRO A 104 1.89 -16.47 12.77
N ASP A 105 0.93 -16.81 13.64
CA ASP A 105 -0.47 -16.39 13.54
C ASP A 105 -0.76 -15.10 14.34
N ARG A 106 0.23 -14.58 15.10
CA ARG A 106 0.07 -13.33 15.84
C ARG A 106 0.29 -12.12 14.93
N TRP A 107 -0.77 -11.34 14.77
CA TRP A 107 -0.69 -10.06 14.08
C TRP A 107 -0.21 -8.96 15.04
N PRO A 108 0.73 -8.10 14.62
CA PRO A 108 1.47 -7.25 15.55
C PRO A 108 0.77 -5.89 15.87
N GLY A 109 -0.41 -5.65 15.30
CA GLY A 109 -1.22 -4.46 15.61
C GLY A 109 -0.63 -3.13 15.13
N TYR A 110 -1.27 -2.01 15.51
CA TYR A 110 -0.89 -0.67 15.05
C TYR A 110 0.49 -0.24 15.58
N ALA A 111 0.77 -0.53 16.87
CA ALA A 111 2.00 -0.13 17.53
C ALA A 111 3.26 -0.69 16.83
N ALA A 112 3.16 -1.84 16.15
CA ALA A 112 4.29 -2.44 15.46
C ALA A 112 4.62 -1.81 14.10
N VAL A 113 3.69 -1.06 13.50
CA VAL A 113 3.86 -0.41 12.19
C VAL A 113 4.01 1.10 12.29
N GLN A 114 3.62 1.70 13.43
CA GLN A 114 3.72 3.13 13.67
C GLN A 114 5.16 3.66 13.50
N GLY A 115 5.31 4.77 12.77
CA GLY A 115 6.58 5.44 12.53
C GLY A 115 7.52 4.67 11.58
N ARG A 116 7.03 3.63 10.91
CA ARG A 116 7.82 2.76 10.04
C ARG A 116 7.37 2.87 8.59
N LEU A 117 8.31 2.55 7.70
CA LEU A 117 7.99 2.16 6.33
C LEU A 117 7.64 0.68 6.34
N VAL A 118 6.47 0.35 5.81
CA VAL A 118 6.06 -1.04 5.59
C VAL A 118 5.94 -1.28 4.11
N ARG A 119 6.25 -2.51 3.68
CA ARG A 119 5.91 -2.93 2.33
C ARG A 119 4.42 -2.82 2.13
N ALA A 120 4.03 -2.36 0.95
CA ALA A 120 2.65 -2.14 0.66
C ALA A 120 1.84 -3.43 0.79
N PRO A 121 0.56 -3.31 1.16
CA PRO A 121 -0.23 -4.47 1.56
C PRO A 121 -0.46 -5.44 0.42
N ILE A 122 -0.50 -4.90 -0.80
CA ILE A 122 -0.59 -5.66 -2.03
C ILE A 122 0.62 -6.57 -2.20
N LEU A 123 1.84 -6.04 -2.05
CA LEU A 123 3.06 -6.83 -2.11
C LEU A 123 3.13 -7.84 -0.95
N ARG A 124 2.68 -7.47 0.25
CA ARG A 124 2.65 -8.40 1.39
C ARG A 124 1.69 -9.57 1.17
N ALA A 125 0.49 -9.30 0.66
CA ALA A 125 -0.53 -10.31 0.44
C ALA A 125 -0.23 -11.21 -0.77
N PHE A 126 0.39 -10.66 -1.82
CA PHE A 126 0.59 -11.38 -3.09
C PHE A 126 2.00 -11.91 -3.29
N ALA A 127 3.02 -11.26 -2.76
CA ALA A 127 4.41 -11.71 -2.83
C ALA A 127 4.84 -12.33 -1.50
N ASP A 128 4.91 -11.55 -0.41
CA ASP A 128 5.53 -12.01 0.84
C ASP A 128 4.84 -13.25 1.43
N ALA A 129 3.50 -13.30 1.43
CA ALA A 129 2.75 -14.42 1.97
C ALA A 129 2.78 -15.68 1.08
N ARG A 130 2.99 -15.52 -0.24
CA ARG A 130 2.90 -16.62 -1.21
C ARG A 130 4.25 -17.17 -1.65
N ALA A 131 5.30 -16.34 -1.62
CA ALA A 131 6.65 -16.65 -2.02
C ALA A 131 7.68 -16.05 -1.03
N PRO A 132 7.59 -16.40 0.28
CA PRO A 132 8.39 -15.75 1.31
C PRO A 132 9.90 -15.98 1.17
N THR A 133 10.33 -17.06 0.51
CA THR A 133 11.75 -17.39 0.34
C THR A 133 12.33 -16.56 -0.79
N GLU A 134 11.69 -16.57 -1.95
CA GLU A 134 12.06 -15.83 -3.15
C GLU A 134 12.10 -14.33 -2.88
N VAL A 135 11.13 -13.85 -2.10
CA VAL A 135 11.08 -12.46 -1.64
C VAL A 135 12.25 -12.10 -0.72
N ARG A 136 12.70 -13.01 0.16
CA ARG A 136 13.87 -12.77 1.03
C ARG A 136 15.18 -12.82 0.27
N GLU A 137 15.26 -13.57 -0.82
CA GLU A 137 16.44 -13.61 -1.68
C GLU A 137 16.53 -12.38 -2.59
N TRP A 138 15.38 -11.79 -2.92
CA TRP A 138 15.29 -10.59 -3.76
C TRP A 138 15.62 -9.28 -3.02
N VAL A 139 15.25 -9.17 -1.73
CA VAL A 139 15.46 -7.98 -0.87
C VAL A 139 16.77 -8.10 -0.10
#